data_AF-A0A183DAN6-F1
#
_entry.id   AF-A0A183DAN6-F1
#
_cell.length_a   1.000
_cell.length_b   1.000
_cell.length_c   1.000
_cell.angle_alpha   90.00
_cell.angle_beta   90.00
_cell.angle_gamma   90.00
#
_symmetry.space_group_name_H-M   'P 1'
#
loop_
_entity.id
_entity.type
_entity.pdbx_description
1 polymer ?
#
loop_
_entity_poly.entity_id
_entity_poly.type
_entity_poly.pdbx_seq_one_letter_code
_entity_poly.pdbx_strand_id
1 'polypeptide(L)'
;MRPEEYLEGLAFVDNALATGKTIRYLSIDDLPEEPIKRLEILFTLQPTWKASEMQQFLSDLCPTARLLNELYMEYCRQATVDGEKVLAGLKEALL
;
A
#
# COMPACT_ATOMS: atom_id res chain seq x y z
N MET A 1 10.28 -5.06 -23.36
CA MET A 1 9.12 -4.34 -22.79
C MET A 1 8.24 -5.40 -22.15
N ARG A 2 8.02 -5.34 -20.83
CA ARG A 2 7.34 -6.40 -20.08
C ARG A 2 5.84 -6.08 -19.95
N PRO A 3 4.95 -7.09 -19.96
CA PRO A 3 3.50 -6.86 -19.87
C PRO A 3 3.07 -6.10 -18.62
N GLU A 4 3.80 -6.30 -17.51
CA GLU A 4 3.55 -5.61 -16.24
C GLU A 4 3.70 -4.07 -16.30
N GLU A 5 4.44 -3.54 -17.29
CA GLU A 5 4.62 -2.10 -17.48
C GLU A 5 3.37 -1.41 -18.03
N TYR A 6 2.42 -2.17 -18.61
CA TYR A 6 1.15 -1.63 -19.10
C TYR A 6 0.05 -1.60 -18.02
N LEU A 7 0.32 -2.15 -16.83
CA LEU A 7 -0.65 -2.30 -15.74
C LEU A 7 -0.31 -1.41 -14.54
N GLU A 8 0.68 -0.51 -14.67
CA GLU A 8 0.98 0.50 -13.66
C GLU A 8 -0.25 1.35 -13.37
N GLY A 9 -0.68 1.37 -12.11
CA GLY A 9 -1.87 2.09 -11.66
C GLY A 9 -3.20 1.36 -11.87
N LEU A 10 -3.20 0.17 -12.51
CA LEU A 10 -4.39 -0.65 -12.71
C LEU A 10 -4.39 -1.93 -11.88
N ALA A 11 -3.23 -2.39 -11.42
CA ALA A 11 -3.15 -3.61 -10.65
C ALA A 11 -1.95 -3.67 -9.71
N PHE A 12 -2.14 -4.35 -8.58
CA PHE A 12 -1.10 -4.61 -7.59
C PHE A 12 -0.31 -5.89 -7.95
N VAL A 13 1.02 -5.84 -7.99
CA VAL A 13 1.89 -6.99 -8.35
C VAL A 13 2.53 -7.59 -7.08
N ASP A 14 1.88 -8.61 -6.51
CA ASP A 14 2.42 -9.40 -5.41
C ASP A 14 3.58 -10.29 -5.88
N ASN A 15 4.66 -10.41 -5.11
CA ASN A 15 5.89 -11.14 -5.48
C ASN A 15 6.27 -12.22 -4.44
N ALA A 16 5.28 -12.94 -3.89
CA ALA A 16 5.58 -13.96 -2.89
C ALA A 16 6.31 -15.17 -3.50
N LEU A 17 7.53 -15.46 -3.02
CA LEU A 17 8.41 -16.55 -3.49
C LEU A 17 7.77 -17.95 -3.45
N ALA A 18 6.74 -18.16 -2.62
CA ALA A 18 6.04 -19.45 -2.48
C ALA A 18 4.91 -19.67 -3.53
N THR A 19 4.42 -18.59 -4.16
CA THR A 19 3.27 -18.63 -5.08
C THR A 19 3.54 -17.99 -6.45
N GLY A 20 4.72 -17.37 -6.63
CA GLY A 20 5.05 -16.60 -7.83
C GLY A 20 4.40 -15.20 -7.83
N LYS A 21 4.68 -14.41 -8.87
CA LYS A 21 4.11 -13.07 -9.05
C LYS A 21 2.59 -13.16 -9.24
N THR A 22 1.77 -12.58 -8.36
CA THR A 22 0.31 -12.50 -8.54
C THR A 22 -0.16 -11.06 -8.69
N ILE A 23 -0.78 -10.75 -9.83
CA ILE A 23 -1.35 -9.43 -10.07
C ILE A 23 -2.82 -9.45 -9.64
N ARG A 24 -3.20 -8.64 -8.65
CA ARG A 24 -4.59 -8.56 -8.15
C ARG A 24 -5.17 -7.18 -8.47
N TYR A 25 -6.35 -7.19 -9.06
CA TYR A 25 -7.13 -5.98 -9.29
C TYR A 25 -7.69 -5.49 -7.95
N LEU A 26 -7.44 -4.22 -7.62
CA LEU A 26 -8.01 -3.53 -6.47
C LEU A 26 -8.38 -2.12 -6.93
N SER A 27 -9.68 -1.87 -7.09
CA SER A 27 -10.18 -0.54 -7.48
C SER A 27 -10.19 0.39 -6.29
N ILE A 28 -9.84 1.66 -6.49
CA ILE A 28 -9.95 2.71 -5.47
C ILE A 28 -11.43 2.94 -5.09
N ASP A 29 -12.33 2.82 -6.06
CA ASP A 29 -13.78 2.99 -5.85
C ASP A 29 -14.39 1.94 -4.90
N ASP A 30 -13.75 0.77 -4.77
CA ASP A 30 -14.19 -0.29 -3.85
C ASP A 30 -13.56 -0.17 -2.45
N LEU A 31 -12.64 0.79 -2.25
CA LEU A 31 -11.96 0.99 -0.98
C LEU A 31 -12.69 2.03 -0.11
N PRO A 32 -12.66 1.87 1.22
CA PRO A 32 -13.28 2.82 2.15
C PRO A 32 -12.75 4.24 1.95
N GLU A 33 -13.61 5.25 2.02
CA GLU A 33 -13.22 6.67 1.96
C GLU A 33 -12.50 7.12 3.25
N GLU A 34 -12.58 6.34 4.32
CA GLU A 34 -11.87 6.61 5.58
C GLU A 34 -10.42 6.10 5.50
N PRO A 35 -9.41 6.96 5.68
CA PRO A 35 -8.00 6.60 5.48
C PRO A 35 -7.54 5.42 6.34
N ILE A 36 -7.94 5.37 7.60
CA ILE A 36 -7.53 4.31 8.54
C ILE A 36 -8.11 2.96 8.11
N LYS A 37 -9.42 2.88 7.84
CA LYS A 37 -10.06 1.64 7.35
C LYS A 37 -9.48 1.17 6.03
N ARG A 38 -9.10 2.10 5.15
CA ARG A 38 -8.43 1.75 3.90
C ARG A 38 -7.05 1.13 4.16
N LEU A 39 -6.27 1.72 5.06
CA LEU A 39 -4.99 1.14 5.50
C LEU A 39 -5.16 -0.25 6.12
N GLU A 40 -6.20 -0.49 6.93
CA GLU A 40 -6.51 -1.81 7.49
C GLU A 40 -6.70 -2.88 6.40
N ILE A 41 -7.49 -2.57 5.38
CA ILE A 41 -7.73 -3.48 4.25
C ILE A 41 -6.42 -3.73 3.48
N LEU A 42 -5.66 -2.67 3.18
CA LEU A 42 -4.39 -2.78 2.48
C LEU A 42 -3.39 -3.67 3.25
N PHE A 43 -3.30 -3.52 4.57
CA PHE A 43 -2.44 -4.37 5.41
C PHE A 43 -2.95 -5.82 5.56
N THR A 44 -4.26 -6.04 5.40
CA THR A 44 -4.84 -7.39 5.34
C THR A 44 -4.47 -8.11 4.04
N LEU A 45 -4.40 -7.36 2.92
CA LEU A 45 -4.02 -7.91 1.61
C LEU A 45 -2.53 -8.23 1.53
N GLN A 46 -1.69 -7.36 2.09
CA GLN A 46 -0.25 -7.54 2.16
C GLN A 46 0.30 -6.93 3.45
N PRO A 47 1.09 -7.68 4.23
CA PRO A 47 1.53 -7.23 5.55
C PRO A 47 2.55 -6.08 5.52
N THR A 48 3.32 -5.96 4.43
CA THR A 48 4.39 -4.97 4.29
C THR A 48 4.34 -4.29 2.93
N TRP A 49 4.29 -2.97 2.89
CA TRP A 49 4.15 -2.20 1.65
C TRP A 49 5.31 -1.25 1.43
N LYS A 50 5.74 -1.06 0.18
CA LYS A 50 6.54 0.12 -0.17
C LYS A 50 5.62 1.35 -0.19
N ALA A 51 6.14 2.49 0.28
CA ALA A 51 5.36 3.73 0.33
C ALA A 51 4.81 4.15 -1.04
N SER A 52 5.59 3.93 -2.10
CA SER A 52 5.21 4.22 -3.49
C SER A 52 4.11 3.32 -4.04
N GLU A 53 4.06 2.05 -3.61
CA GLU A 53 3.01 1.10 -4.02
C GLU A 53 1.69 1.44 -3.30
N MET A 54 1.76 1.65 -1.98
CA MET A 54 0.59 2.00 -1.18
C MET A 54 -0.01 3.36 -1.57
N GLN A 55 0.82 4.31 -2.03
CA GLN A 55 0.38 5.64 -2.48
C GLN A 55 -0.69 5.56 -3.56
N GLN A 56 -0.61 4.58 -4.46
CA GLN A 56 -1.53 4.45 -5.60
C GLN A 56 -2.97 4.25 -5.14
N PHE A 57 -3.19 3.65 -3.96
CA PHE A 57 -4.51 3.40 -3.37
C PHE A 57 -5.02 4.53 -2.46
N LEU A 58 -4.20 5.57 -2.25
CA LEU A 58 -4.50 6.69 -1.35
C LEU A 58 -4.50 8.04 -2.06
N SER A 59 -4.30 8.06 -3.38
CA SER A 59 -4.09 9.30 -4.13
C SER A 59 -5.32 10.22 -4.15
N ASP A 60 -6.52 9.66 -4.03
CA ASP A 60 -7.80 10.36 -3.87
C ASP A 60 -7.95 11.00 -2.48
N LEU A 61 -7.50 10.32 -1.42
CA LEU A 61 -7.59 10.82 -0.03
C LEU A 61 -6.43 11.76 0.32
N CYS A 62 -5.27 11.54 -0.28
CA CYS A 62 -4.03 12.26 -0.02
C CYS A 62 -3.44 12.80 -1.33
N PRO A 63 -3.94 13.95 -1.83
CA PRO A 63 -3.54 14.49 -3.13
C PRO A 63 -2.11 15.04 -3.16
N THR A 64 -1.44 15.16 -2.01
CA THR A 64 -0.06 15.65 -1.92
C THR A 64 0.83 14.66 -1.18
N ALA A 65 2.10 14.58 -1.62
CA ALA A 65 3.11 13.76 -0.95
C ALA A 65 3.30 14.14 0.53
N ARG A 66 3.02 15.41 0.89
CA ARG A 66 3.06 15.85 2.28
C ARG A 66 2.00 15.17 3.13
N LEU A 67 0.73 15.26 2.72
CA LEU A 67 -0.40 14.66 3.44
C LEU A 67 -0.23 13.14 3.54
N LEU A 68 0.27 12.52 2.47
CA LEU A 68 0.55 11.09 2.47
C LEU A 68 1.64 10.71 3.49
N ASN A 69 2.73 11.49 3.57
CA ASN A 69 3.78 11.25 4.56
C ASN A 69 3.27 11.51 5.99
N GLU A 70 2.44 12.52 6.21
CA GLU A 70 1.78 12.77 7.50
C GLU A 70 0.93 11.55 7.89
N LEU A 71 0.10 11.03 6.98
CA LEU A 71 -0.70 9.81 7.18
C LEU A 71 0.16 8.60 7.57
N TYR A 72 1.23 8.32 6.82
CA TYR A 72 2.12 7.20 7.11
C TYR A 72 2.85 7.37 8.43
N MET A 73 3.34 8.57 8.71
CA MET A 73 4.04 8.87 9.96
C MET A 73 3.10 8.84 11.16
N GLU A 74 1.82 9.12 10.99
CA GLU A 74 0.83 9.11 12.06
C GLU A 74 0.35 7.69 12.33
N TYR A 75 -0.08 6.99 11.28
CA TYR A 75 -0.85 5.74 11.43
C TYR A 75 -0.07 4.45 11.15
N CYS A 76 1.03 4.50 10.38
CA CYS A 76 1.76 3.29 9.98
C CYS A 76 3.03 3.05 10.80
N ARG A 77 3.37 1.78 11.03
CA ARG A 77 4.68 1.37 11.52
C ARG A 77 5.66 1.34 10.35
N GLN A 78 6.91 1.75 10.60
CA GLN A 78 7.98 1.67 9.61
C GLN A 78 8.92 0.52 9.98
N ALA A 79 9.34 -0.25 8.99
CA ALA A 79 10.33 -1.31 9.12
C ALA A 79 11.32 -1.25 7.96
N THR A 80 12.40 -2.02 8.08
CA THR A 80 13.37 -2.21 6.99
C THR A 80 13.38 -3.68 6.62
N VAL A 81 13.09 -4.00 5.36
CA VAL A 81 13.11 -5.36 4.81
C VAL A 81 14.09 -5.36 3.65
N ASP A 82 15.08 -6.24 3.68
CA ASP A 82 16.14 -6.34 2.66
C ASP A 82 16.85 -5.01 2.34
N GLY A 83 16.98 -4.13 3.34
CA GLY A 83 17.60 -2.81 3.19
C GLY A 83 16.67 -1.71 2.67
N GLU A 84 15.43 -2.03 2.33
CA GLU A 84 14.42 -1.07 1.88
C GLU A 84 13.47 -0.69 3.02
N LYS A 85 13.11 0.59 3.12
CA LYS A 85 12.10 1.06 4.08
C LYS A 85 10.71 0.69 3.60
N VAL A 86 9.94 0.05 4.46
CA VAL A 86 8.57 -0.40 4.20
C VAL A 86 7.63 0.01 5.34
N LEU A 87 6.34 0.08 5.03
CA LEU A 87 5.25 0.25 5.98
C LEU A 87 4.79 -1.14 6.44
N ALA A 88 4.74 -1.38 7.74
CA ALA A 88 4.54 -2.71 8.35
C ALA A 88 3.35 -2.73 9.34
N GLY A 89 2.15 -2.49 8.82
CA GLY A 89 0.91 -2.45 9.59
C GLY A 89 0.62 -1.10 10.25
N LEU A 90 -0.56 -1.01 10.87
CA LEU A 90 -0.95 0.13 11.70
C LEU A 90 -0.22 0.13 13.04
N LYS A 91 -0.08 1.32 13.63
CA LYS A 91 0.45 1.47 14.99
C LYS A 91 -0.56 1.01 16.02
N GLU A 92 -0.04 0.50 17.14
CA GLU A 92 -0.83 -0.04 18.25
C GLU A 92 -1.77 0.98 18.91
N ALA A 93 -1.54 2.29 18.75
CA ALA A 93 -2.43 3.33 19.24
C ALA A 93 -3.80 3.40 18.53
N LEU A 94 -4.03 2.54 17.53
CA LEU A 94 -5.20 2.52 16.65
C LEU A 94 -5.92 1.16 16.65
N LEU A 95 -5.39 0.19 17.42
CA LEU A 95 -5.98 -1.14 17.67
C LEU A 95 -6.76 -1.13 18.98
#